data_AF-A0A417YCZ3-F1
#
_entry.id   AF-A0A417YCZ3-F1
#
_cell.length_a   1.000
_cell.length_b   1.000
_cell.length_c   1.000
_cell.angle_alpha   90.00
_cell.angle_beta   90.00
_cell.angle_gamma   90.00
#
_symmetry.space_group_name_H-M   'P 1'
#
loop_
_entity.id
_entity.type
_entity.pdbx_description
1 polymer ?
#
loop_
_entity_poly.entity_id
_entity_poly.type
_entity_poly.pdbx_seq_one_letter_code
_entity_poly.pdbx_strand_id
1 'polypeptide(L)'
;MSKWFYFNIILLILSVWQVVNHFSFPALSTPILFGLIGFLLFLFNWTRNAVFSTIRNTPDRKMKIKFVNISKRVMPFHRWTGTLALVFIVLHAISILHLYGFSFHNSKMVAGLLALLNLILMVITGWWRLIKPTGKLRRTHLRLGIALFFLIAIHLLL
;
A
#
# COMPACT_ATOMS: atom_id res chain seq x y z
N MET A 1 -7.61 4.28 -19.30
CA MET A 1 -7.49 3.70 -17.94
C MET A 1 -7.19 4.80 -16.94
N SER A 2 -7.55 4.64 -15.65
CA SER A 2 -7.25 5.66 -14.62
C SER A 2 -5.75 5.92 -14.48
N LYS A 3 -5.33 7.18 -14.29
CA LYS A 3 -3.93 7.58 -14.03
C LYS A 3 -3.27 6.76 -12.89
N TRP A 4 -4.07 6.40 -11.89
CA TRP A 4 -3.65 5.56 -10.76
C TRP A 4 -3.18 4.15 -11.14
N PHE A 5 -3.64 3.58 -12.26
CA PHE A 5 -3.08 2.30 -12.73
C PHE A 5 -1.62 2.46 -13.16
N TYR A 6 -1.31 3.53 -13.88
CA TYR A 6 0.08 3.81 -14.30
C TYR A 6 0.96 4.09 -13.09
N PHE A 7 0.49 4.86 -12.11
CA PHE A 7 1.25 5.09 -10.88
C PHE A 7 1.51 3.79 -10.10
N ASN A 8 0.55 2.86 -10.05
CA ASN A 8 0.79 1.55 -9.41
C ASN A 8 1.84 0.74 -10.15
N ILE A 9 1.80 0.72 -11.48
CA ILE A 9 2.78 0.00 -12.30
C ILE A 9 4.17 0.62 -12.13
N ILE A 10 4.28 1.94 -12.15
CA ILE A 10 5.55 2.64 -11.89
C ILE A 10 6.09 2.25 -10.52
N LEU A 11 5.25 2.29 -9.48
CA LEU A 11 5.68 1.93 -8.12
C LEU A 11 6.12 0.46 -8.00
N LEU A 12 5.44 -0.45 -8.71
CA LEU A 12 5.84 -1.85 -8.80
C LEU A 12 7.21 -2.00 -9.48
N ILE A 13 7.40 -1.36 -10.64
CA ILE A 13 8.67 -1.39 -11.37
C ILE A 13 9.79 -0.84 -10.49
N LEU A 14 9.57 0.28 -9.81
CA LEU A 14 10.53 0.86 -8.86
C LEU A 14 10.90 -0.13 -7.74
N SER A 15 9.93 -0.82 -7.14
CA SER A 15 10.21 -1.81 -6.10
C SER A 15 11.02 -3.01 -6.63
N VAL A 16 10.71 -3.49 -7.83
CA VAL A 16 11.42 -4.62 -8.44
C VAL A 16 12.84 -4.20 -8.79
N TRP A 17 13.00 -3.01 -9.37
CA TRP A 17 14.30 -2.43 -9.69
C TRP A 17 15.18 -2.26 -8.44
N GLN A 18 14.62 -1.74 -7.35
CA GLN A 18 15.33 -1.60 -6.08
C GLN A 18 15.78 -2.95 -5.51
N VAL A 19 14.90 -3.96 -5.56
CA VAL A 19 15.24 -5.30 -5.11
C VAL A 19 16.35 -5.89 -5.97
N VAL A 20 16.21 -5.89 -7.30
CA VAL A 20 17.16 -6.53 -8.22
C VAL A 20 18.54 -5.87 -8.20
N ASN A 21 18.63 -4.53 -8.09
CA ASN A 21 19.92 -3.84 -8.09
C ASN A 21 20.71 -4.02 -6.80
N HIS A 22 20.03 -4.07 -5.65
CA HIS A 22 20.69 -4.10 -4.34
C HIS A 22 20.73 -5.51 -3.73
N PHE A 23 19.92 -6.43 -4.26
CA PHE A 23 19.81 -7.80 -3.76
C PHE A 23 19.67 -8.79 -4.92
N SER A 24 20.53 -9.79 -4.95
CA SER A 24 20.46 -10.88 -5.92
C SER A 24 19.76 -12.11 -5.31
N PHE A 25 18.79 -12.69 -6.02
CA PHE A 25 18.27 -14.01 -5.67
C PHE A 25 19.38 -15.08 -5.85
N PRO A 26 19.49 -16.08 -4.96
CA PRO A 26 18.60 -16.40 -3.84
C PRO A 26 18.88 -15.64 -2.52
N ALA A 27 19.90 -14.79 -2.46
CA ALA A 27 20.36 -14.12 -1.24
C ALA A 27 19.51 -12.87 -0.84
N LEU A 28 18.21 -12.89 -1.11
CA LEU A 28 17.33 -11.82 -0.66
C LEU A 28 17.21 -11.88 0.87
N SER A 29 17.65 -10.82 1.55
CA SER A 29 17.59 -10.79 3.01
C SER A 29 16.13 -10.86 3.51
N THR A 30 15.90 -11.63 4.57
CA THR A 30 14.58 -11.81 5.18
C THR A 30 13.84 -10.50 5.50
N PRO A 31 14.51 -9.44 6.03
CA PRO A 31 13.85 -8.16 6.27
C PRO A 31 13.27 -7.56 4.98
N ILE A 32 14.01 -7.63 3.87
CA ILE A 32 13.57 -7.09 2.58
C ILE A 32 12.42 -7.94 2.01
N LEU A 33 12.44 -9.26 2.20
CA LEU A 33 11.34 -10.13 1.81
C LEU A 33 10.04 -9.74 2.53
N PHE A 34 10.07 -9.49 3.85
CA PHE A 34 8.90 -9.00 4.58
C PHE A 34 8.41 -7.65 4.04
N GLY A 35 9.34 -6.74 3.76
CA GLY A 35 9.02 -5.44 3.16
C GLY A 35 8.33 -5.58 1.81
N LEU A 36 8.85 -6.45 0.94
CA LEU A 36 8.31 -6.71 -0.39
C LEU A 36 6.92 -7.35 -0.34
N ILE A 37 6.70 -8.35 0.52
CA ILE A 37 5.38 -8.98 0.68
C ILE A 37 4.36 -7.94 1.18
N GLY A 38 4.72 -7.17 2.20
CA GLY A 38 3.88 -6.10 2.74
C GLY A 38 3.54 -5.04 1.68
N PHE A 39 4.53 -4.64 0.89
CA PHE A 39 4.37 -3.71 -0.24
C PHE A 39 3.42 -4.25 -1.31
N LEU A 40 3.57 -5.51 -1.73
CA LEU A 40 2.70 -6.12 -2.75
C LEU A 40 1.24 -6.22 -2.28
N LEU A 41 1.03 -6.56 -1.01
CA LEU A 41 -0.30 -6.54 -0.39
C LEU A 41 -0.88 -5.12 -0.36
N PHE A 42 -0.07 -4.11 -0.03
CA PHE A 42 -0.48 -2.71 -0.14
C PHE A 42 -0.86 -2.34 -1.58
N LEU A 43 -0.05 -2.70 -2.58
CA LEU A 43 -0.29 -2.34 -3.97
C LEU A 43 -1.57 -2.99 -4.52
N PHE A 44 -1.80 -4.25 -4.16
CA PHE A 44 -3.05 -4.95 -4.44
C PHE A 44 -4.25 -4.19 -3.86
N ASN A 45 -4.16 -3.77 -2.59
CA ASN A 45 -5.19 -2.96 -1.95
C ASN A 45 -5.41 -1.61 -2.62
N TRP A 46 -4.32 -0.94 -2.98
CA TRP A 46 -4.33 0.39 -3.57
C TRP A 46 -4.88 0.40 -5.00
N THR A 47 -4.75 -0.71 -5.74
CA THR A 47 -5.35 -0.88 -7.08
C THR A 47 -6.86 -0.62 -7.08
N ARG A 48 -7.54 -0.78 -5.95
CA ARG A 48 -8.96 -0.42 -5.82
C ARG A 48 -9.24 1.06 -6.06
N ASN A 49 -8.33 1.96 -5.68
CA ASN A 49 -8.47 3.38 -5.99
C ASN A 49 -8.49 3.61 -7.51
N ALA A 50 -7.63 2.90 -8.25
CA ALA A 50 -7.60 2.95 -9.70
C ALA A 50 -8.90 2.39 -10.31
N VAL A 51 -9.40 1.26 -9.80
CA VAL A 51 -10.68 0.66 -10.25
C VAL A 51 -11.87 1.60 -9.98
N PHE A 52 -11.98 2.18 -8.78
CA PHE A 52 -13.06 3.13 -8.46
C PHE A 52 -12.97 4.43 -9.25
N SER A 53 -11.77 4.88 -9.60
CA SER A 53 -11.58 5.99 -10.54
C SER A 53 -12.07 5.62 -11.94
N THR A 54 -11.72 4.44 -12.45
CA THR A 54 -12.22 3.94 -13.75
C THR A 54 -13.75 3.81 -13.76
N ILE A 55 -14.36 3.26 -12.70
CA ILE A 55 -15.83 3.15 -12.58
C ILE A 55 -16.52 4.51 -12.67
N ARG A 56 -15.97 5.55 -12.04
CA ARG A 56 -16.57 6.90 -12.04
C ARG A 56 -16.53 7.54 -13.43
N ASN A 57 -15.47 7.29 -14.18
CA ASN A 57 -15.19 7.99 -15.43
C ASN A 57 -15.58 7.20 -16.69
N THR A 58 -15.94 5.91 -16.59
CA THR A 58 -16.35 5.13 -17.76
C THR A 58 -17.75 5.53 -18.25
N PRO A 59 -17.93 5.87 -19.54
CA PRO A 59 -19.25 6.18 -20.10
C PRO A 59 -20.07 4.90 -20.34
N ASP A 60 -19.42 3.78 -20.70
CA ASP A 60 -20.11 2.52 -20.95
C ASP A 60 -20.68 1.92 -19.65
N ARG A 61 -22.01 1.78 -19.61
CA ARG A 61 -22.77 1.20 -18.51
C ARG A 61 -22.45 -0.29 -18.30
N LYS A 62 -22.27 -1.08 -19.36
CA LYS A 62 -21.96 -2.52 -19.24
C LYS A 62 -20.62 -2.71 -18.56
N MET A 63 -19.60 -1.97 -19.00
CA MET A 63 -18.28 -1.97 -18.36
C MET A 63 -18.32 -1.46 -16.92
N LYS A 64 -19.10 -0.42 -16.63
CA LYS A 64 -19.31 0.09 -15.26
C LYS A 64 -19.86 -0.98 -14.33
N ILE A 65 -20.92 -1.68 -14.74
CA ILE A 65 -21.53 -2.76 -13.96
C ILE A 65 -20.53 -3.90 -13.73
N LYS A 66 -19.78 -4.30 -14.76
CA LYS A 66 -18.73 -5.33 -14.64
C LYS A 66 -17.71 -4.98 -13.55
N PHE A 67 -17.14 -3.77 -13.59
CA PHE A 67 -16.14 -3.34 -12.60
C PHE A 67 -16.71 -3.16 -11.19
N VAL A 68 -17.95 -2.71 -11.06
CA VAL A 68 -18.64 -2.63 -9.75
C VAL A 68 -18.80 -4.03 -9.15
N ASN A 69 -19.24 -5.01 -9.93
CA ASN A 69 -19.42 -6.38 -9.47
C ASN A 69 -18.10 -7.02 -9.02
N ILE A 70 -17.03 -6.82 -9.79
CA ILE A 70 -15.67 -7.23 -9.40
C ILE A 70 -15.26 -6.53 -8.08
N SER A 71 -15.44 -5.21 -7.99
CA SER A 71 -15.04 -4.43 -6.81
C SER A 71 -15.79 -4.82 -5.53
N LYS A 72 -17.06 -5.24 -5.65
CA LYS A 72 -17.86 -5.76 -4.54
C LYS A 72 -17.32 -7.09 -4.03
N ARG A 73 -16.97 -8.03 -4.94
CA ARG A 73 -16.40 -9.34 -4.57
C ARG A 73 -15.06 -9.23 -3.84
N VAL A 74 -14.23 -8.25 -4.20
CA VAL A 74 -12.90 -8.04 -3.59
C VAL A 74 -12.97 -7.23 -2.29
N MET A 75 -14.09 -6.57 -1.98
CA MET A 75 -14.24 -5.70 -0.81
C MET A 75 -13.98 -6.40 0.55
N PRO A 76 -14.41 -7.65 0.79
CA PRO A 76 -14.10 -8.34 2.04
C PRO A 76 -12.59 -8.55 2.23
N PHE A 77 -11.91 -8.97 1.16
CA PHE A 77 -10.47 -9.24 1.18
C PHE A 77 -9.65 -7.99 1.43
N HIS A 78 -10.06 -6.84 0.90
CA HIS A 78 -9.34 -5.56 1.07
C HIS A 78 -8.94 -5.23 2.53
N ARG A 79 -9.84 -5.50 3.49
CA ARG A 79 -9.55 -5.24 4.91
C ARG A 79 -8.49 -6.19 5.45
N TRP A 80 -8.62 -7.47 5.11
CA TRP A 80 -7.69 -8.51 5.54
C TRP A 80 -6.33 -8.36 4.88
N THR A 81 -6.28 -8.11 3.57
CA THR A 81 -5.01 -7.85 2.85
C THR A 81 -4.33 -6.59 3.37
N GLY A 82 -5.09 -5.55 3.75
CA GLY A 82 -4.53 -4.35 4.37
C GLY A 82 -3.94 -4.62 5.77
N THR A 83 -4.59 -5.48 6.54
CA THR A 83 -4.09 -5.91 7.87
C THR A 83 -2.85 -6.79 7.73
N LEU A 84 -2.84 -7.73 6.77
CA LEU A 84 -1.66 -8.54 6.47
C LEU A 84 -0.50 -7.68 5.97
N ALA A 85 -0.76 -6.65 5.14
CA ALA A 85 0.27 -5.70 4.76
C ALA A 85 0.90 -5.04 5.98
N LEU A 86 0.09 -4.60 6.96
CA LEU A 86 0.60 -4.05 8.21
C LEU A 86 1.46 -5.05 8.99
N VAL A 87 1.02 -6.31 9.13
CA VAL A 87 1.81 -7.35 9.83
C VAL A 87 3.19 -7.51 9.19
N PHE A 88 3.26 -7.67 7.87
CA PHE A 88 4.54 -7.83 7.18
C PHE A 88 5.42 -6.59 7.24
N ILE A 89 4.84 -5.38 7.18
CA ILE A 89 5.60 -4.13 7.32
C ILE A 89 6.11 -3.94 8.76
N VAL A 90 5.36 -4.38 9.77
CA VAL A 90 5.83 -4.39 11.17
C VAL A 90 7.00 -5.35 11.34
N LEU A 91 6.91 -6.57 10.79
CA LEU A 91 8.03 -7.52 10.80
C LEU A 91 9.27 -6.95 10.10
N HIS A 92 9.08 -6.34 8.92
CA HIS A 92 10.14 -5.62 8.22
C HIS A 92 10.79 -4.55 9.10
N ALA A 93 9.99 -3.67 9.71
CA ALA A 93 10.50 -2.59 10.56
C ALA A 93 11.26 -3.14 11.78
N ILE A 94 10.71 -4.13 12.49
CA ILE A 94 11.36 -4.76 13.65
C ILE A 94 12.71 -5.37 13.24
N SER A 95 12.76 -6.10 12.12
CA SER A 95 14.00 -6.71 11.65
C SER A 95 15.05 -5.67 11.26
N ILE A 96 14.67 -4.58 10.59
CA ILE A 96 15.58 -3.48 10.25
C ILE A 96 16.11 -2.80 11.52
N LEU A 97 15.23 -2.53 12.49
CA LEU A 97 15.63 -1.93 13.77
C LEU A 97 16.56 -2.83 14.57
N HIS A 98 16.32 -4.13 14.58
CA HIS A 98 17.17 -5.10 15.27
C HIS A 98 18.56 -5.20 14.64
N LEU A 99 18.66 -5.16 13.30
CA LEU A 99 19.92 -5.33 12.58
C LEU A 99 20.76 -4.05 12.53
N TYR A 100 20.11 -2.90 12.39
CA TYR A 100 20.80 -1.62 12.09
C TYR A 100 20.59 -0.54 13.16
N GLY A 101 19.75 -0.80 14.17
CA GLY A 101 19.28 0.23 15.09
C GLY A 101 18.34 1.23 14.41
N PHE A 102 17.90 2.23 15.17
CA PHE A 102 17.17 3.37 14.63
C PHE A 102 18.09 4.59 14.51
N SER A 103 18.00 5.31 13.39
CA SER A 103 18.70 6.59 13.21
C SER A 103 17.79 7.62 12.55
N PHE A 104 17.59 8.75 13.23
CA PHE A 104 16.90 9.91 12.66
C PHE A 104 17.68 10.59 11.52
N HIS A 105 18.98 10.32 11.41
CA HIS A 105 19.81 10.83 10.31
C HIS A 105 19.67 9.99 9.03
N ASN A 106 19.12 8.78 9.13
CA ASN A 106 18.83 7.95 7.98
C ASN A 106 17.44 8.31 7.42
N SER A 107 17.42 9.09 6.35
CA SER A 107 16.18 9.58 5.71
C SER A 107 15.25 8.44 5.26
N LYS A 108 15.81 7.32 4.79
CA LYS A 108 15.05 6.12 4.41
C LYS A 108 14.32 5.50 5.60
N MET A 109 14.97 5.41 6.77
CA MET A 109 14.36 4.93 8.01
C MET A 109 13.23 5.86 8.48
N VAL A 110 13.44 7.18 8.44
CA VAL A 110 12.41 8.16 8.81
C VAL A 110 11.20 8.07 7.88
N ALA A 111 11.42 8.00 6.56
CA ALA A 111 10.35 7.83 5.58
C ALA A 111 9.58 6.51 5.81
N GLY A 112 10.31 5.42 6.13
CA GLY A 112 9.71 4.12 6.46
C GLY A 112 8.85 4.16 7.72
N LEU A 113 9.32 4.85 8.77
CA LEU A 113 8.55 5.04 10.00
C LEU A 113 7.27 5.83 9.75
N LEU A 114 7.34 6.94 9.00
CA LEU A 114 6.16 7.71 8.63
C LEU A 114 5.16 6.89 7.80
N ALA A 115 5.66 6.07 6.87
CA ALA A 115 4.83 5.14 6.10
C ALA A 115 4.16 4.10 7.02
N LEU A 116 4.88 3.50 7.97
CA LEU A 116 4.32 2.55 8.94
C LEU A 116 3.21 3.19 9.80
N LEU A 117 3.47 4.37 10.37
CA LEU A 117 2.47 5.09 11.17
C LEU A 117 1.22 5.41 10.34
N ASN A 118 1.39 5.84 9.09
CA ASN A 118 0.28 6.10 8.18
C ASN A 118 -0.50 4.82 7.85
N LEU A 119 0.19 3.70 7.60
CA LEU A 119 -0.43 2.40 7.37
C LEU A 119 -1.25 1.93 8.58
N ILE A 120 -0.74 2.10 9.80
CA ILE A 120 -1.49 1.79 11.04
C ILE A 120 -2.80 2.60 11.06
N LEU A 121 -2.73 3.91 10.86
CA LEU A 121 -3.92 4.77 10.83
C LEU A 121 -4.89 4.37 9.70
N MET A 122 -4.36 3.98 8.54
CA MET A 122 -5.18 3.53 7.42
C MET A 122 -5.92 2.22 7.72
N VAL A 123 -5.25 1.24 8.35
CA VAL A 123 -5.87 -0.02 8.77
C VAL A 123 -6.95 0.24 9.83
N ILE A 124 -6.64 1.03 10.87
CA ILE A 124 -7.60 1.41 11.93
C ILE A 124 -8.84 2.07 11.31
N THR A 125 -8.65 3.09 10.47
CA THR A 125 -9.78 3.76 9.81
C THR A 125 -10.54 2.84 8.85
N GLY A 126 -9.87 1.85 8.24
CA GLY A 126 -10.49 0.84 7.38
C GLY A 126 -11.46 -0.06 8.14
N TRP A 127 -11.06 -0.54 9.33
CA TRP A 127 -11.90 -1.35 10.22
C TRP A 127 -13.02 -0.53 10.86
N TRP A 128 -12.72 0.69 11.32
CA TRP A 128 -13.73 1.57 11.94
C TRP A 128 -14.91 1.88 11.00
N ARG A 129 -14.68 1.92 9.68
CA ARG A 129 -15.76 2.13 8.71
C ARG A 129 -16.86 1.08 8.73
N LEU A 130 -16.64 -0.08 9.35
CA LEU A 130 -17.68 -1.11 9.52
C LEU A 130 -18.67 -0.73 10.62
N ILE A 131 -18.18 -0.05 11.65
CA ILE A 131 -18.97 0.36 12.81
C ILE A 131 -19.60 1.72 12.54
N LYS A 132 -18.84 2.66 11.94
CA LYS A 132 -19.28 4.05 11.72
C LYS A 132 -19.00 4.52 10.28
N PRO A 133 -19.83 4.12 9.29
CA PRO A 133 -19.61 4.44 7.88
C PRO A 133 -19.97 5.90 7.54
N THR A 134 -19.22 6.87 8.07
CA THR A 134 -19.44 8.30 7.77
C THR A 134 -18.65 8.77 6.55
N GLY A 135 -19.16 9.79 5.87
CA GLY A 135 -18.46 10.44 4.75
C GLY A 135 -17.12 11.06 5.16
N LYS A 136 -17.02 11.60 6.39
CA LYS A 136 -15.76 12.13 6.95
C LYS A 136 -14.71 11.02 7.06
N LEU A 137 -15.05 9.89 7.69
CA LEU A 137 -14.13 8.76 7.86
C LEU A 137 -13.70 8.16 6.51
N ARG A 138 -14.60 8.06 5.54
CA ARG A 138 -14.27 7.64 4.17
C ARG A 138 -13.22 8.57 3.52
N ARG A 139 -13.37 9.89 3.68
CA ARG A 139 -12.41 10.86 3.14
C ARG A 139 -11.06 10.77 3.84
N THR A 140 -11.05 10.63 5.16
CA THR A 140 -9.81 10.43 5.93
C THR A 140 -9.07 9.18 5.48
N HIS A 141 -9.76 8.04 5.39
CA HIS A 141 -9.17 6.79 4.91
C HIS A 141 -8.58 6.91 3.50
N LEU A 142 -9.29 7.59 2.58
CA LEU A 142 -8.76 7.84 1.23
C LEU A 142 -7.53 8.74 1.23
N ARG A 143 -7.53 9.81 2.04
CA ARG A 143 -6.39 10.74 2.15
C ARG A 143 -5.17 10.04 2.75
N LEU A 144 -5.36 9.21 3.77
CA LEU A 144 -4.31 8.35 4.31
C LEU A 144 -3.75 7.42 3.23
N GLY A 145 -4.61 6.81 2.41
CA GLY A 145 -4.15 5.97 1.30
C GLY A 145 -3.32 6.70 0.25
N ILE A 146 -3.74 7.91 -0.13
CA ILE A 146 -2.95 8.76 -1.02
C ILE A 146 -1.61 9.12 -0.38
N ALA A 147 -1.61 9.54 0.88
CA ALA A 147 -0.39 9.89 1.61
C ALA A 147 0.55 8.69 1.75
N LEU A 148 0.03 7.50 2.10
CA LEU A 148 0.83 6.29 2.20
C LEU A 148 1.48 5.92 0.87
N PHE A 149 0.76 6.05 -0.26
CA PHE A 149 1.32 5.80 -1.58
C PHE A 149 2.58 6.64 -1.83
N PHE A 150 2.52 7.95 -1.55
CA PHE A 150 3.67 8.83 -1.73
C PHE A 150 4.78 8.58 -0.71
N LEU A 151 4.45 8.29 0.56
CA LEU A 151 5.44 7.94 1.57
C LEU A 151 6.22 6.68 1.20
N ILE A 152 5.54 5.66 0.66
CA ILE A 152 6.18 4.44 0.15
C ILE A 152 7.07 4.77 -1.05
N ALA A 153 6.61 5.60 -1.99
CA ALA A 153 7.43 6.02 -3.12
C ALA A 153 8.72 6.72 -2.67
N ILE A 154 8.63 7.63 -1.69
CA ILE A 154 9.78 8.30 -1.10
C ILE A 154 10.71 7.28 -0.42
N HIS A 155 10.16 6.38 0.40
CA HIS A 155 10.93 5.34 1.07
C HIS A 155 11.66 4.38 0.10
N LEU A 156 11.08 4.11 -1.07
CA LEU A 156 11.72 3.31 -2.11
C LEU A 156 12.81 4.06 -2.87
N LEU A 157 12.73 5.40 -2.98
CA LEU A 157 13.70 6.22 -3.72
C LEU A 157 14.92 6.61 -2.87
N LEU A 158 14.74 6.76 -1.57
CA LEU A 158 15.83 6.92 -0.59
C LEU A 158 16.52 5.59 -0.31
#